data_AF-A0AAW7GXF6-F1
#
_entry.id   AF-A0AAW7GXF6-F1
#
_cell.length_a   1.000
_cell.length_b   1.000
_cell.length_c   1.000
_cell.angle_alpha   90.00
_cell.angle_beta   90.00
_cell.angle_gamma   90.00
#
_symmetry.space_group_name_H-M   'P 1'
#
loop_
_entity.id
_entity.type
_entity.pdbx_description
1 polymer ?
#
loop_
_entity_poly.entity_id
_entity_poly.type
_entity_poly.pdbx_seq_one_letter_code
_entity_poly.pdbx_strand_id
1 'polypeptide(L)'
;MAQLRGIVNYVLAAVLALLLVWGFSPVSAGIRGGLTVIVLLLSIPGIVYGWRLYGRLKPEHSAHEVALPPESFSGPVVLVCGDNEPLFAGRSDSCESSQGWYLSVQSPEHFIALVRQIAVQRPGLLMRVSVMLALTPERHKDEDALKHMLLSWRRVVTQSRRWLSGIPPFWLCCWLNSPQCNETVRWFIRTPQDAEVQSATGLDDFAPFSSEERPARHSHLTHAVWLDNLLGWLKKVQGDTERHAPPLFSALRVVCFTSLAVYENNLWQRHITVQTTLSPAASAAPVLLPFPDLALPFLSRRRALTAFQRTLGVSGLLCGIFVGLAMTCSFINNQHLIRITNDHLMLYRHLTGNPAEPKIQAQEQLRRDAQRLDRWYQRGEPLSLSMGLYQGMRLIPPLQAAISDWLPTEKPKVTSPHTVRLDSMSLFDTGEWALKAGSTKVLIRALVNIKAKPGWLIVIAGHTDDVGDDKSNQQLSLKRAESVRDWMRDTGDVAESCFAVQGYGELRPYKTNDTPEGRAANRRVEISLVPQADACRVSGMKEPSPQGGDALTK
;
A
#
# COMPACT_ATOMS: atom_id res chain seq x y z
N MET A 1 -17.98 13.25 -6.24
CA MET A 1 -16.57 13.32 -5.78
C MET A 1 -16.25 12.54 -4.49
N ALA A 2 -17.11 12.49 -3.46
CA ALA A 2 -16.79 11.76 -2.21
C ALA A 2 -16.57 10.24 -2.39
N GLN A 3 -17.32 9.59 -3.28
CA GLN A 3 -17.18 8.16 -3.61
C GLN A 3 -15.88 7.86 -4.37
N LEU A 4 -15.46 8.75 -5.27
CA LEU A 4 -14.17 8.67 -5.98
C LEU A 4 -12.99 8.70 -4.99
N ARG A 5 -13.11 9.49 -3.93
CA ARG A 5 -12.10 9.58 -2.86
C ARG A 5 -12.03 8.32 -1.99
N GLY A 6 -13.16 7.64 -1.77
CA GLY A 6 -13.18 6.33 -1.12
C GLY A 6 -12.37 5.31 -1.91
N ILE A 7 -12.55 5.26 -3.23
CA ILE A 7 -11.77 4.41 -4.12
C ILE A 7 -10.27 4.73 -4.04
N VAL A 8 -9.89 6.02 -4.02
CA VAL A 8 -8.49 6.43 -3.87
C VAL A 8 -7.88 5.89 -2.57
N ASN A 9 -8.60 5.93 -1.45
CA ASN A 9 -8.11 5.38 -0.18
C ASN A 9 -7.97 3.85 -0.21
N TYR A 10 -8.89 3.12 -0.86
CA TYR A 10 -8.76 1.67 -1.03
C TYR A 10 -7.57 1.30 -1.91
N VAL A 11 -7.35 2.03 -3.00
CA VAL A 11 -6.19 1.84 -3.88
C VAL A 11 -4.90 2.15 -3.13
N LEU A 12 -4.84 3.27 -2.39
CA LEU A 12 -3.69 3.63 -1.57
C LEU A 12 -3.38 2.54 -0.52
N ALA A 13 -4.40 2.04 0.18
CA ALA A 13 -4.22 0.98 1.17
C ALA A 13 -3.70 -0.32 0.53
N ALA A 14 -4.21 -0.70 -0.65
CA ALA A 14 -3.73 -1.87 -1.38
C ALA A 14 -2.27 -1.72 -1.82
N VAL A 15 -1.89 -0.56 -2.35
CA VAL A 15 -0.50 -0.27 -2.75
C VAL A 15 0.44 -0.31 -1.54
N LEU A 16 0.08 0.35 -0.43
CA LEU A 16 0.89 0.34 0.79
C LEU A 16 1.03 -1.08 1.38
N ALA A 17 -0.04 -1.88 1.36
CA ALA A 17 0.00 -3.26 1.83
C ALA A 17 0.90 -4.13 0.93
N LEU A 18 0.83 -3.99 -0.39
CA LEU A 18 1.70 -4.71 -1.32
C LEU A 18 3.16 -4.31 -1.15
N LEU A 19 3.45 -3.02 -0.97
CA LEU A 19 4.80 -2.52 -0.67
C LEU A 19 5.33 -3.10 0.65
N LEU A 20 4.49 -3.24 1.67
CA LEU A 20 4.87 -3.87 2.93
C LEU A 20 5.24 -5.35 2.74
N VAL A 21 4.42 -6.10 1.99
CA VAL A 21 4.62 -7.54 1.76
C VAL A 21 5.89 -7.82 0.95
N TRP A 22 6.13 -7.08 -0.13
CA TRP A 22 7.28 -7.32 -1.01
C TRP A 22 8.56 -6.61 -0.57
N GLY A 23 8.43 -5.42 0.02
CA GLY A 23 9.56 -4.59 0.41
C GLY A 23 10.14 -4.96 1.77
N PHE A 24 9.29 -5.18 2.77
CA PHE A 24 9.73 -5.23 4.19
C PHE A 24 9.54 -6.60 4.85
N SER A 25 8.67 -7.44 4.32
CA SER A 25 8.25 -8.65 5.03
C SER A 25 9.37 -9.70 5.22
N PRO A 26 9.56 -10.25 6.43
CA PRO A 26 10.59 -11.25 6.73
C PRO A 26 10.28 -12.66 6.20
N VAL A 27 9.09 -12.90 5.64
CA VAL A 27 8.63 -14.25 5.26
C VAL A 27 9.16 -14.76 3.93
N SER A 28 9.06 -16.06 3.70
CA SER A 28 9.46 -16.75 2.48
C SER A 28 8.63 -16.34 1.26
N ALA A 29 9.16 -16.59 0.06
CA ALA A 29 8.51 -16.21 -1.20
C ALA A 29 7.10 -16.82 -1.36
N GLY A 30 6.89 -18.06 -0.91
CA GLY A 30 5.58 -18.73 -0.96
C GLY A 30 4.52 -18.03 -0.09
N ILE A 31 4.90 -17.64 1.14
CA ILE A 31 3.99 -16.92 2.05
C ILE A 31 3.70 -15.51 1.53
N ARG A 32 4.68 -14.83 0.93
CA ARG A 32 4.44 -13.54 0.25
C ARG A 32 3.41 -13.67 -0.86
N GLY A 33 3.50 -14.71 -1.68
CA GLY A 33 2.49 -15.04 -2.69
C GLY A 33 1.09 -15.17 -2.08
N GLY A 34 0.93 -15.96 -1.03
CA GLY A 34 -0.35 -16.09 -0.31
C GLY A 34 -0.90 -14.77 0.23
N LEU A 35 -0.05 -13.96 0.89
CA LEU A 35 -0.43 -12.64 1.40
C LEU A 35 -0.87 -11.68 0.28
N THR A 36 -0.22 -11.71 -0.88
CA THR A 36 -0.63 -10.86 -2.01
C THR A 36 -2.01 -11.21 -2.53
N VAL A 37 -2.34 -12.50 -2.61
CA VAL A 37 -3.68 -12.96 -3.00
C VAL A 37 -4.72 -12.46 -2.00
N ILE A 38 -4.44 -12.54 -0.68
CA ILE A 38 -5.35 -12.03 0.36
C ILE A 38 -5.56 -10.52 0.23
N VAL A 39 -4.50 -9.74 0.03
CA VAL A 39 -4.59 -8.28 -0.16
C VAL A 39 -5.45 -7.94 -1.38
N LEU A 40 -5.26 -8.65 -2.50
CA LEU A 40 -6.07 -8.47 -3.71
C LEU A 40 -7.54 -8.87 -3.49
N LEU A 41 -7.79 -10.00 -2.83
CA LEU A 41 -9.14 -10.47 -2.52
C LEU A 41 -9.92 -9.52 -1.61
N LEU A 42 -9.26 -8.82 -0.68
CA LEU A 42 -9.91 -7.85 0.20
C LEU A 42 -10.11 -6.48 -0.46
N SER A 43 -9.18 -6.07 -1.32
CA SER A 43 -9.20 -4.73 -1.92
C SER A 43 -10.10 -4.62 -3.16
N ILE A 44 -10.10 -5.63 -4.04
CA ILE A 44 -10.86 -5.62 -5.31
C ILE A 44 -12.38 -5.48 -5.09
N PRO A 45 -13.04 -6.23 -4.18
CA PRO A 45 -14.48 -6.08 -3.95
C PRO A 45 -14.86 -4.68 -3.48
N GLY A 46 -14.04 -4.05 -2.62
CA GLY A 46 -14.26 -2.68 -2.15
C GLY A 46 -14.17 -1.65 -3.28
N ILE A 47 -13.19 -1.80 -4.17
CA ILE A 47 -13.02 -0.94 -5.35
C ILE A 47 -14.19 -1.10 -6.32
N VAL A 48 -14.57 -2.35 -6.62
CA VAL A 48 -15.68 -2.68 -7.54
C VAL A 48 -17.02 -2.21 -6.97
N TYR A 49 -17.26 -2.39 -5.67
CA TYR A 49 -18.46 -1.90 -5.01
C TYR A 49 -18.55 -0.36 -5.09
N GLY A 50 -17.46 0.35 -4.77
CA GLY A 50 -17.39 1.81 -4.89
C GLY A 50 -17.65 2.31 -6.33
N TRP A 51 -17.09 1.61 -7.32
CA TRP A 51 -17.32 1.92 -8.74
C TRP A 51 -18.78 1.70 -9.17
N ARG A 52 -19.38 0.57 -8.79
CA ARG A 52 -20.79 0.25 -9.12
C ARG A 52 -21.75 1.25 -8.48
N LEU A 53 -21.48 1.65 -7.23
CA LEU A 53 -22.30 2.62 -6.52
C LEU A 53 -22.19 4.02 -7.13
N TYR A 54 -21.00 4.42 -7.57
CA TYR A 54 -20.79 5.66 -8.31
C TYR A 54 -21.57 5.69 -9.63
N GLY A 55 -21.57 4.58 -10.39
CA GLY A 55 -22.34 4.47 -11.64
C GLY A 55 -23.86 4.57 -11.44
N ARG A 56 -24.38 4.04 -10.34
CA ARG A 56 -25.82 4.12 -9.99
C ARG A 56 -26.27 5.50 -9.46
N LEU A 57 -25.33 6.36 -9.09
CA LEU A 57 -25.60 7.70 -8.55
C LEU A 57 -25.47 8.80 -9.61
N LYS A 58 -25.30 8.44 -10.89
CA LYS A 58 -25.39 9.40 -11.99
C LYS A 58 -26.83 9.94 -11.99
N PRO A 59 -27.04 11.24 -11.71
CA PRO A 59 -28.39 11.76 -11.58
C PRO A 59 -29.10 11.62 -12.93
N GLU A 60 -30.25 10.96 -12.95
CA GLU A 60 -31.27 11.28 -13.96
C GLU A 60 -31.53 12.78 -13.83
N HIS A 61 -31.44 13.49 -14.94
CA HIS A 61 -31.72 14.93 -14.99
C HIS A 61 -33.20 15.13 -14.69
N SER A 62 -33.55 15.34 -13.42
CA SER A 62 -34.89 15.82 -13.06
C SER A 62 -35.00 17.29 -13.45
N ALA A 63 -36.09 17.66 -14.12
CA ALA A 63 -36.32 18.97 -14.77
C ALA A 63 -36.32 20.22 -13.88
N HIS A 64 -36.06 20.09 -12.57
CA HIS A 64 -35.96 21.19 -11.61
C HIS A 64 -34.63 21.13 -10.87
N GLU A 65 -33.58 21.68 -11.49
CA GLU A 65 -32.28 21.82 -10.85
C GLU A 65 -32.28 23.10 -10.00
N VAL A 66 -32.44 22.94 -8.68
CA VAL A 66 -32.33 24.06 -7.73
C VAL A 66 -30.86 24.49 -7.65
N ALA A 67 -30.58 25.78 -7.81
CA ALA A 67 -29.23 26.31 -7.73
C ALA A 67 -28.67 26.14 -6.30
N LEU A 68 -27.60 25.35 -6.19
CA LEU A 68 -26.93 25.12 -4.92
C LEU A 68 -25.95 26.27 -4.59
N PRO A 69 -25.66 26.52 -3.30
CA PRO A 69 -24.70 27.54 -2.89
C PRO A 69 -23.32 27.35 -3.56
N PRO A 70 -22.60 28.44 -3.86
CA PRO A 70 -21.26 28.38 -4.42
C PRO A 70 -20.26 27.72 -3.45
N GLU A 71 -19.12 27.23 -3.96
CA GLU A 71 -18.10 26.55 -3.13
C GLU A 71 -17.52 27.40 -2.01
N SER A 72 -17.52 28.72 -2.21
CA SER A 72 -17.06 29.72 -1.25
C SER A 72 -18.02 29.91 -0.07
N PHE A 73 -19.28 29.48 -0.20
CA PHE A 73 -20.28 29.71 0.84
C PHE A 73 -20.01 28.86 2.08
N SER A 74 -19.87 29.53 3.22
CA SER A 74 -19.53 28.89 4.49
C SER A 74 -20.66 28.86 5.52
N GLY A 75 -21.79 29.50 5.23
CA GLY A 75 -22.93 29.66 6.13
C GLY A 75 -23.83 28.42 6.26
N PRO A 76 -24.90 28.52 7.08
CA PRO A 76 -25.94 27.50 7.21
C PRO A 76 -26.78 27.42 5.93
N VAL A 77 -27.23 26.20 5.60
CA VAL A 77 -28.19 25.95 4.51
C VAL A 77 -29.50 25.49 5.12
N VAL A 78 -30.61 26.13 4.77
CA VAL A 78 -31.93 25.86 5.31
C VAL A 78 -32.82 25.29 4.21
N LEU A 79 -33.31 24.07 4.41
CA LEU A 79 -34.36 23.47 3.57
C LEU A 79 -35.71 23.92 4.12
N VAL A 80 -36.47 24.67 3.33
CA VAL A 80 -37.74 25.26 3.74
C VAL A 80 -38.91 24.41 3.25
N CYS A 81 -39.55 23.73 4.18
CA CYS A 81 -40.69 22.84 3.96
C CYS A 81 -42.00 23.49 4.44
N GLY A 82 -43.15 22.98 4.01
CA GLY A 82 -44.47 23.47 4.45
C GLY A 82 -44.93 24.69 3.65
N ASP A 83 -45.42 25.73 4.34
CA ASP A 83 -45.97 26.94 3.72
C ASP A 83 -44.87 27.89 3.22
N ASN A 84 -44.11 27.45 2.22
CA ASN A 84 -42.92 28.17 1.75
C ASN A 84 -43.20 29.17 0.61
N GLU A 85 -44.33 29.05 -0.09
CA GLU A 85 -44.71 29.93 -1.19
C GLU A 85 -44.57 31.44 -0.85
N PRO A 86 -45.02 31.95 0.31
CA PRO A 86 -44.90 33.38 0.63
C PRO A 86 -43.46 33.83 0.96
N LEU A 87 -42.55 32.90 1.26
CA LEU A 87 -41.12 33.23 1.48
C LEU A 87 -40.36 33.38 0.17
N PHE A 88 -40.81 32.69 -0.88
CA PHE A 88 -40.16 32.66 -2.20
C PHE A 88 -41.00 33.33 -3.29
N ALA A 89 -42.15 33.91 -2.98
CA ALA A 89 -42.97 34.65 -3.93
C ALA A 89 -42.15 35.76 -4.61
N GLY A 90 -41.97 35.67 -5.93
CA GLY A 90 -41.13 36.60 -6.70
C GLY A 90 -39.62 36.43 -6.52
N ARG A 91 -39.15 35.36 -5.86
CA ARG A 91 -37.74 34.95 -5.71
C ARG A 91 -37.49 33.63 -6.44
N SER A 92 -36.22 33.30 -6.68
CA SER A 92 -35.82 31.96 -7.14
C SER A 92 -36.03 30.91 -6.03
N ASP A 93 -36.16 29.63 -6.40
CA ASP A 93 -36.27 28.49 -5.48
C ASP A 93 -35.04 28.32 -4.55
N SER A 94 -34.00 29.11 -4.77
CA SER A 94 -32.82 29.26 -3.92
C SER A 94 -32.59 30.75 -3.67
N CYS A 95 -32.40 31.16 -2.43
CA CYS A 95 -32.16 32.56 -2.07
C CYS A 95 -31.07 32.67 -0.99
N GLU A 96 -30.11 33.54 -1.22
CA GLU A 96 -29.13 33.95 -0.21
C GLU A 96 -29.73 35.07 0.64
N SER A 97 -29.67 34.90 1.96
CA SER A 97 -30.02 35.94 2.94
C SER A 97 -28.78 36.41 3.69
N SER A 98 -28.94 37.37 4.61
CA SER A 98 -27.81 37.99 5.31
C SER A 98 -26.98 37.02 6.16
N GLN A 99 -27.58 35.93 6.63
CA GLN A 99 -26.97 34.98 7.57
C GLN A 99 -26.94 33.53 7.06
N GLY A 100 -27.55 33.22 5.92
CA GLY A 100 -27.76 31.85 5.48
C GLY A 100 -28.32 31.71 4.07
N TRP A 101 -28.35 30.47 3.58
CA TRP A 101 -28.91 30.13 2.27
C TRP A 101 -30.19 29.32 2.42
N TYR A 102 -31.29 29.77 1.82
CA TYR A 102 -32.59 29.14 1.88
C TYR A 102 -32.91 28.43 0.57
N LEU A 103 -33.35 27.18 0.66
CA LEU A 103 -33.78 26.35 -0.47
C LEU A 103 -35.25 25.98 -0.30
N SER A 104 -36.06 26.29 -1.32
CA SER A 104 -37.48 25.99 -1.37
C SER A 104 -37.70 24.50 -1.60
N VAL A 105 -38.54 23.88 -0.78
CA VAL A 105 -38.92 22.48 -0.92
C VAL A 105 -40.44 22.36 -1.08
N GLN A 106 -40.89 22.30 -2.32
CA GLN A 106 -42.31 22.29 -2.68
C GLN A 106 -43.07 21.02 -2.21
N SER A 107 -42.42 19.86 -2.22
CA SER A 107 -43.07 18.59 -1.87
C SER A 107 -42.15 17.65 -1.08
N PRO A 108 -42.72 16.68 -0.34
CA PRO A 108 -41.92 15.68 0.37
C PRO A 108 -41.05 14.82 -0.57
N GLU A 109 -41.47 14.61 -1.82
CA GLU A 109 -40.67 13.91 -2.83
C GLU A 109 -39.50 14.78 -3.31
N HIS A 110 -39.76 16.07 -3.56
CA HIS A 110 -38.74 17.05 -3.90
C HIS A 110 -37.67 17.14 -2.80
N PHE A 111 -38.05 17.04 -1.52
CA PHE A 111 -37.08 16.99 -0.41
C PHE A 111 -36.06 15.86 -0.59
N ILE A 112 -36.53 14.65 -0.91
CA ILE A 112 -35.66 13.48 -1.06
C ILE A 112 -34.74 13.68 -2.27
N ALA A 113 -35.27 14.21 -3.37
CA ALA A 113 -34.49 14.51 -4.56
C ALA A 113 -33.39 15.54 -4.28
N LEU A 114 -33.74 16.65 -3.59
CA LEU A 114 -32.82 17.73 -3.25
C LEU A 114 -31.72 17.26 -2.27
N VAL A 115 -32.07 16.49 -1.24
CA VAL A 115 -31.08 15.91 -0.31
C VAL A 115 -30.12 14.97 -1.05
N ARG A 116 -30.62 14.16 -1.98
CA ARG A 116 -29.77 13.30 -2.83
C ARG A 116 -28.86 14.13 -3.74
N GLN A 117 -29.38 15.18 -4.35
CA GLN A 117 -28.61 16.09 -5.18
C GLN A 117 -27.48 16.74 -4.38
N ILE A 118 -27.77 17.26 -3.18
CA ILE A 118 -26.75 17.82 -2.27
C ILE A 118 -25.73 16.74 -1.87
N ALA A 119 -26.17 15.51 -1.57
CA ALA A 119 -25.26 14.43 -1.22
C ALA A 119 -24.28 14.05 -2.34
N VAL A 120 -24.72 14.13 -3.60
CA VAL A 120 -23.91 13.80 -4.78
C VAL A 120 -23.00 14.96 -5.19
N GLN A 121 -23.60 16.15 -5.38
CA GLN A 121 -22.92 17.33 -5.90
C GLN A 121 -22.08 18.04 -4.82
N ARG A 122 -22.60 18.16 -3.59
CA ARG A 122 -22.02 18.98 -2.50
C ARG A 122 -22.10 18.29 -1.12
N PRO A 123 -21.45 17.13 -0.91
CA PRO A 123 -21.57 16.36 0.34
C PRO A 123 -21.12 17.12 1.60
N GLY A 124 -20.27 18.14 1.46
CA GLY A 124 -19.84 19.00 2.57
C GLY A 124 -20.99 19.84 3.16
N LEU A 125 -22.01 20.17 2.38
CA LEU A 125 -23.16 20.95 2.82
C LEU A 125 -24.08 20.14 3.75
N LEU A 126 -24.14 18.80 3.62
CA LEU A 126 -25.04 17.95 4.41
C LEU A 126 -24.89 18.10 5.93
N MET A 127 -23.68 18.44 6.40
CA MET A 127 -23.41 18.69 7.81
C MET A 127 -23.92 20.05 8.29
N ARG A 128 -24.18 20.98 7.37
CA ARG A 128 -24.65 22.36 7.60
C ARG A 128 -26.11 22.57 7.22
N VAL A 129 -26.77 21.52 6.73
CA VAL A 129 -28.20 21.55 6.40
C VAL A 129 -29.02 21.55 7.69
N SER A 130 -29.90 22.52 7.81
CA SER A 130 -31.03 22.55 8.74
C SER A 130 -32.32 22.43 7.96
N VAL A 131 -33.37 21.93 8.62
CA VAL A 131 -34.70 21.81 7.99
C VAL A 131 -35.65 22.69 8.77
N MET A 132 -36.23 23.67 8.08
CA MET A 132 -37.23 24.57 8.64
C MET A 132 -38.60 24.17 8.13
N LEU A 133 -39.54 23.95 9.04
CA LEU A 133 -40.95 23.84 8.70
C LEU A 133 -41.59 25.22 8.82
N ALA A 134 -41.99 25.78 7.69
CA ALA A 134 -42.76 27.00 7.63
C ALA A 134 -44.24 26.70 7.83
N LEU A 135 -44.87 27.41 8.77
CA LEU A 135 -46.29 27.27 9.06
C LEU A 135 -46.95 28.65 9.17
N THR A 136 -48.06 28.80 8.47
CA THR A 136 -48.92 29.99 8.49
C THR A 136 -50.32 29.55 8.91
N PRO A 137 -50.62 29.48 10.24
CA PRO A 137 -51.89 28.96 10.75
C PRO A 137 -53.13 29.59 10.10
N GLU A 138 -53.01 30.87 9.72
CA GLU A 138 -54.05 31.68 9.08
C GLU A 138 -54.36 31.30 7.61
N ARG A 139 -53.57 30.42 7.00
CA ARG A 139 -53.79 29.87 5.64
C ARG A 139 -54.36 28.45 5.65
N HIS A 140 -54.56 27.83 6.81
CA HIS A 140 -55.13 26.49 6.92
C HIS A 140 -56.61 26.56 7.34
N LYS A 141 -57.48 25.79 6.68
CA LYS A 141 -58.92 25.70 6.99
C LYS A 141 -59.33 24.37 7.64
N ASP A 142 -58.53 23.32 7.41
CA ASP A 142 -58.79 21.95 7.83
C ASP A 142 -57.67 21.45 8.76
N GLU A 143 -58.07 21.02 9.97
CA GLU A 143 -57.16 20.56 11.01
C GLU A 143 -56.52 19.21 10.65
N ASP A 144 -57.26 18.33 9.99
CA ASP A 144 -56.77 17.00 9.63
C ASP A 144 -55.76 17.08 8.47
N ALA A 145 -56.03 17.91 7.46
CA ALA A 145 -55.08 18.21 6.40
C ALA A 145 -53.76 18.77 6.97
N LEU A 146 -53.83 19.70 7.92
CA LEU A 146 -52.66 20.25 8.59
C LEU A 146 -51.87 19.17 9.35
N LYS A 147 -52.54 18.32 10.14
CA LYS A 147 -51.90 17.19 10.83
C LYS A 147 -51.22 16.23 9.86
N HIS A 148 -51.88 15.90 8.74
CA HIS A 148 -51.33 15.05 7.70
C HIS A 148 -50.07 15.65 7.07
N MET A 149 -50.06 16.96 6.80
CA MET A 149 -48.89 17.68 6.30
C MET A 149 -47.73 17.62 7.31
N LEU A 150 -47.97 17.88 8.59
CA LEU A 150 -46.92 17.82 9.63
C LEU A 150 -46.32 16.40 9.74
N LEU A 151 -47.16 15.36 9.67
CA LEU A 151 -46.74 13.96 9.71
C LEU A 151 -45.95 13.54 8.45
N SER A 152 -46.32 14.02 7.27
CA SER A 152 -45.63 13.66 6.02
C SER A 152 -44.21 14.21 5.97
N TRP A 153 -44.01 15.49 6.34
CA TRP A 153 -42.69 16.10 6.44
C TRP A 153 -41.80 15.42 7.47
N ARG A 154 -42.37 15.09 8.64
CA ARG A 154 -41.69 14.31 9.67
C ARG A 154 -41.20 12.95 9.16
N ARG A 155 -42.06 12.22 8.45
CA ARG A 155 -41.71 10.91 7.88
C ARG A 155 -40.59 11.03 6.86
N VAL A 156 -40.65 12.03 5.98
CA VAL A 156 -39.63 12.23 4.94
C VAL A 156 -38.28 12.65 5.51
N VAL A 157 -38.26 13.52 6.52
CA VAL A 157 -37.01 13.91 7.20
C VAL A 157 -36.37 12.73 7.91
N THR A 158 -37.16 11.89 8.59
CA THR A 158 -36.64 10.68 9.27
C THR A 158 -36.13 9.62 8.29
N GLN A 159 -36.86 9.37 7.20
CA GLN A 159 -36.41 8.47 6.13
C GLN A 159 -35.12 8.97 5.46
N SER A 160 -34.94 10.29 5.41
CA SER A 160 -33.76 10.90 4.80
C SER A 160 -32.51 10.93 5.68
N ARG A 161 -32.62 10.47 6.95
CA ARG A 161 -31.50 10.36 7.90
C ARG A 161 -30.30 9.58 7.35
N ARG A 162 -30.51 8.64 6.43
CA ARG A 162 -29.42 7.85 5.83
C ARG A 162 -28.51 8.65 4.89
N TRP A 163 -29.06 9.68 4.25
CA TRP A 163 -28.31 10.55 3.33
C TRP A 163 -27.82 11.82 4.02
N LEU A 164 -28.56 12.28 5.04
CA LEU A 164 -28.12 13.32 5.94
C LEU A 164 -27.06 12.74 6.89
N SER A 165 -26.11 13.57 7.34
CA SER A 165 -25.07 13.11 8.29
C SER A 165 -25.61 13.03 9.73
N GLY A 166 -26.68 12.26 9.92
CA GLY A 166 -27.49 12.19 11.14
C GLY A 166 -28.85 12.89 10.99
N ILE A 167 -29.51 13.14 12.13
CA ILE A 167 -30.76 13.94 12.16
C ILE A 167 -30.33 15.42 12.10
N PRO A 168 -30.71 16.18 11.05
CA PRO A 168 -30.43 17.61 10.97
C PRO A 168 -31.23 18.36 12.04
N PRO A 169 -30.79 19.57 12.46
CA PRO A 169 -31.62 20.42 13.30
C PRO A 169 -32.91 20.74 12.52
N PHE A 170 -34.03 20.28 13.08
CA PHE A 170 -35.36 20.50 12.54
C PHE A 170 -36.11 21.47 13.46
N TRP A 171 -36.65 22.53 12.88
CA TRP A 171 -37.23 23.63 13.63
C TRP A 171 -38.50 24.14 12.98
N LEU A 172 -39.39 24.72 13.79
CA LEU A 172 -40.67 25.25 13.37
C LEU A 172 -40.60 26.77 13.35
N CYS A 173 -40.96 27.37 12.23
CA CYS A 173 -41.14 28.81 12.09
C CYS A 173 -42.60 29.11 11.75
N CYS A 174 -43.26 29.87 12.61
CA CYS A 174 -44.66 30.26 12.47
C CYS A 174 -44.77 31.75 12.18
N TRP A 175 -45.54 32.12 11.16
CA TRP A 175 -45.91 33.52 10.91
C TRP A 175 -47.38 33.72 11.23
N LEU A 176 -47.68 34.83 11.90
CA LEU A 176 -49.02 35.21 12.32
C LEU A 176 -49.24 36.71 12.15
N ASN A 177 -50.49 37.14 11.97
CA ASN A 177 -50.80 38.56 12.00
C ASN A 177 -50.49 39.18 13.36
N SER A 178 -49.88 40.37 13.36
CA SER A 178 -49.69 41.10 14.61
C SER A 178 -51.04 41.42 15.26
N PRO A 179 -51.18 41.22 16.58
CA PRO A 179 -52.38 41.62 17.31
C PRO A 179 -52.56 43.14 17.37
N GLN A 180 -51.54 43.93 17.02
CA GLN A 180 -51.62 45.39 16.95
C GLN A 180 -51.49 45.86 15.50
N CYS A 181 -52.45 46.67 15.04
CA CYS A 181 -52.36 47.31 13.73
C CYS A 181 -51.13 48.26 13.68
N ASN A 182 -50.31 48.14 12.63
CA ASN A 182 -49.11 48.95 12.34
C ASN A 182 -47.83 48.65 13.15
N GLU A 183 -47.70 47.48 13.79
CA GLU A 183 -46.40 47.10 14.39
C GLU A 183 -45.38 46.63 13.36
N THR A 184 -44.11 46.96 13.61
CA THR A 184 -42.94 46.43 12.91
C THR A 184 -42.79 44.93 13.17
N VAL A 185 -42.19 44.20 12.22
CA VAL A 185 -41.92 42.75 12.33
C VAL A 185 -41.25 42.43 13.67
N ARG A 186 -41.87 41.54 14.46
CA ARG A 186 -41.34 41.12 15.76
C ARG A 186 -41.17 39.61 15.81
N TRP A 187 -40.00 39.18 16.25
CA TRP A 187 -39.61 37.78 16.34
C TRP A 187 -39.59 37.32 17.80
N PHE A 188 -40.07 36.10 18.02
CA PHE A 188 -40.06 35.41 19.30
C PHE A 188 -39.40 34.06 19.09
N ILE A 189 -38.31 33.82 19.82
CA ILE A 189 -37.49 32.61 19.67
C ILE A 189 -37.51 31.88 21.00
N ARG A 190 -37.84 30.59 20.96
CA ARG A 190 -37.76 29.69 22.10
C ARG A 190 -36.77 28.58 21.78
N THR A 191 -35.63 28.59 22.46
CA THR A 191 -34.66 27.50 22.40
C THR A 191 -35.12 26.35 23.29
N PRO A 192 -34.59 25.12 23.10
CA PRO A 192 -34.90 23.98 23.96
C PRO A 192 -34.15 24.04 25.30
N GLN A 193 -33.05 24.78 25.37
CA GLN A 193 -32.16 24.87 26.52
C GLN A 193 -32.59 25.99 27.47
N ASP A 194 -33.17 27.07 26.94
CA ASP A 194 -33.69 28.18 27.74
C ASP A 194 -35.20 28.02 27.94
N ALA A 195 -35.64 28.14 29.19
CA ALA A 195 -37.07 28.16 29.49
C ALA A 195 -37.74 29.45 29.02
N GLU A 196 -36.97 30.54 28.93
CA GLU A 196 -37.45 31.87 28.57
C GLU A 196 -37.49 32.09 27.06
N VAL A 197 -38.53 32.80 26.60
CA VAL A 197 -38.66 33.23 25.21
C VAL A 197 -37.81 34.48 25.02
N GLN A 198 -37.06 34.56 23.94
CA GLN A 198 -36.34 35.77 23.55
C GLN A 198 -37.16 36.53 22.51
N SER A 199 -37.32 37.84 22.69
CA SER A 199 -37.92 38.73 21.68
C SER A 199 -36.83 39.50 20.95
N ALA A 200 -36.99 39.67 19.64
CA ALA A 200 -36.08 40.44 18.82
C ALA A 200 -36.79 41.19 17.69
N THR A 201 -36.31 42.41 17.41
CA THR A 201 -36.71 43.19 16.23
C THR A 201 -35.64 43.20 15.14
N GLY A 202 -34.39 42.88 15.49
CA GLY A 202 -33.23 42.82 14.61
C GLY A 202 -32.10 41.94 15.14
N LEU A 203 -31.02 41.80 14.37
CA LEU A 203 -29.89 40.88 14.65
C LEU A 203 -29.10 41.22 15.92
N ASP A 204 -29.15 42.48 16.36
CA ASP A 204 -28.40 42.99 17.51
C ASP A 204 -29.30 43.20 18.76
N ASP A 205 -30.59 42.89 18.66
CA ASP A 205 -31.62 43.23 19.64
C ASP A 205 -32.28 41.97 20.19
N PHE A 206 -31.53 41.17 20.96
CA PHE A 206 -32.08 40.01 21.68
C PHE A 206 -32.30 40.35 23.14
N ALA A 207 -33.56 40.35 23.58
CA ALA A 207 -33.93 40.54 24.98
C ALA A 207 -34.75 39.35 25.49
N PRO A 208 -34.55 38.90 26.76
CA PRO A 208 -35.46 37.96 27.38
C PRO A 208 -36.83 38.62 27.48
N PHE A 209 -37.86 37.92 27.01
CA PHE A 209 -39.25 38.35 27.10
C PHE A 209 -39.76 38.11 28.54
N SER A 210 -39.15 38.84 29.49
CA SER A 210 -39.52 38.86 30.90
C SER A 210 -40.54 39.98 31.16
N SER A 211 -41.37 39.82 32.17
CA SER A 211 -42.48 40.75 32.46
C SER A 211 -42.07 42.12 33.02
N GLU A 212 -40.77 42.43 33.12
CA GLU A 212 -40.27 43.56 33.94
C GLU A 212 -40.00 44.88 33.19
N GLU A 213 -40.09 44.95 31.86
CA GLU A 213 -39.85 46.21 31.13
C GLU A 213 -41.05 47.18 31.20
N ARG A 214 -40.86 48.30 31.90
CA ARG A 214 -41.95 49.22 32.33
C ARG A 214 -42.59 50.15 31.28
N PRO A 215 -41.99 50.54 30.12
CA PRO A 215 -42.66 51.53 29.26
C PRO A 215 -43.65 50.94 28.23
N ALA A 216 -43.66 49.61 27.98
CA ALA A 216 -44.47 48.97 26.94
C ALA A 216 -45.38 47.81 27.46
N ARG A 217 -45.78 47.87 28.74
CA ARG A 217 -46.48 46.79 29.45
C ARG A 217 -47.73 46.26 28.73
N HIS A 218 -48.52 47.12 28.09
CA HIS A 218 -49.74 46.71 27.38
C HIS A 218 -49.44 45.90 26.11
N SER A 219 -48.54 46.39 25.24
CA SER A 219 -48.13 45.63 24.04
C SER A 219 -47.48 44.31 24.44
N HIS A 220 -46.64 44.30 25.47
CA HIS A 220 -46.01 43.08 25.95
C HIS A 220 -47.05 42.06 26.47
N LEU A 221 -48.03 42.49 27.26
CA LEU A 221 -49.10 41.62 27.73
C LEU A 221 -49.94 41.04 26.58
N THR A 222 -50.27 41.84 25.57
CA THR A 222 -50.99 41.36 24.38
C THR A 222 -50.19 40.28 23.65
N HIS A 223 -48.90 40.51 23.39
CA HIS A 223 -48.04 39.53 22.74
C HIS A 223 -47.85 38.26 23.58
N ALA A 224 -47.74 38.39 24.90
CA ALA A 224 -47.60 37.25 25.80
C ALA A 224 -48.83 36.33 25.72
N VAL A 225 -50.04 36.90 25.79
CA VAL A 225 -51.30 36.15 25.71
C VAL A 225 -51.46 35.50 24.33
N TRP A 226 -51.13 36.21 23.25
CA TRP A 226 -51.18 35.66 21.89
C TRP A 226 -50.18 34.52 21.69
N LEU A 227 -48.96 34.69 22.19
CA LEU A 227 -47.91 33.67 22.11
C LEU A 227 -48.27 32.42 22.92
N ASP A 228 -48.81 32.58 24.14
CA ASP A 228 -49.22 31.44 24.97
C ASP A 228 -50.34 30.63 24.30
N ASN A 229 -51.36 31.32 23.76
CA ASN A 229 -52.43 30.67 23.00
C ASN A 229 -51.90 29.97 21.74
N LEU A 230 -50.97 30.59 21.01
CA LEU A 230 -50.36 29.98 19.83
C LEU A 230 -49.58 28.73 20.19
N LEU A 231 -48.75 28.78 21.23
CA LEU A 231 -47.98 27.64 21.70
C LEU A 231 -48.88 26.51 22.21
N GLY A 232 -49.97 26.85 22.91
CA GLY A 232 -51.00 25.90 23.33
C GLY A 232 -51.71 25.24 22.15
N TRP A 233 -52.10 26.03 21.14
CA TRP A 233 -52.71 25.55 19.89
C TRP A 233 -51.75 24.64 19.11
N LEU A 234 -50.50 25.06 18.93
CA LEU A 234 -49.47 24.27 18.25
C LEU A 234 -49.25 22.92 18.96
N LYS A 235 -49.22 22.92 20.31
CA LYS A 235 -49.12 21.68 21.09
C LYS A 235 -50.31 20.76 20.86
N LYS A 236 -51.53 21.30 20.75
CA LYS A 236 -52.75 20.54 20.44
C LYS A 236 -52.72 19.96 19.03
N VAL A 237 -52.33 20.75 18.03
CA VAL A 237 -52.24 20.33 16.62
C VAL A 237 -51.15 19.28 16.42
N GLN A 238 -50.01 19.43 17.10
CA GLN A 238 -48.94 18.42 17.12
C GLN A 238 -49.40 17.13 17.83
N GLY A 239 -50.23 17.23 18.87
CA GLY A 239 -50.87 16.08 19.53
C GLY A 239 -49.89 15.04 20.09
N ASP A 240 -50.36 13.81 20.30
CA ASP A 240 -49.58 12.65 20.78
C ASP A 240 -48.56 12.10 19.78
N THR A 241 -48.34 12.79 18.66
CA THR A 241 -47.40 12.33 17.64
C THR A 241 -45.97 12.21 18.20
N GLU A 242 -45.61 12.90 19.29
CA GLU A 242 -44.31 12.79 19.95
C GLU A 242 -44.12 11.52 20.82
N ARG A 243 -45.17 10.76 21.16
CA ARG A 243 -45.05 9.64 22.13
C ARG A 243 -44.26 8.42 21.64
N HIS A 244 -44.22 8.15 20.34
CA HIS A 244 -43.68 6.89 19.79
C HIS A 244 -42.52 7.06 18.79
N ALA A 245 -41.99 8.28 18.62
CA ALA A 245 -40.91 8.57 17.69
C ALA A 245 -40.09 9.79 18.16
N PRO A 246 -38.80 9.93 17.79
CA PRO A 246 -37.93 10.98 18.30
C PRO A 246 -38.51 12.38 18.03
N PRO A 247 -38.34 13.34 18.97
CA PRO A 247 -38.87 14.70 18.83
C PRO A 247 -38.10 15.42 17.71
N LEU A 248 -38.76 15.62 16.58
CA LEU A 248 -38.16 16.37 15.47
C LEU A 248 -38.21 17.88 15.73
N PHE A 249 -39.20 18.39 16.46
CA PHE A 249 -39.33 19.82 16.79
C PHE A 249 -38.46 20.24 17.98
N SER A 250 -37.25 19.70 18.07
CA SER A 250 -36.39 19.79 19.25
C SER A 250 -35.25 20.80 19.12
N ALA A 251 -35.09 21.47 17.98
CA ALA A 251 -33.98 22.41 17.79
C ALA A 251 -34.35 23.86 18.12
N LEU A 252 -35.50 24.35 17.64
CA LEU A 252 -35.90 25.74 17.81
C LEU A 252 -37.39 25.92 17.47
N ARG A 253 -38.08 26.82 18.19
CA ARG A 253 -39.40 27.33 17.81
C ARG A 253 -39.32 28.83 17.62
N VAL A 254 -39.76 29.30 16.46
CA VAL A 254 -39.69 30.70 16.07
C VAL A 254 -41.10 31.16 15.70
N VAL A 255 -41.53 32.28 16.24
CA VAL A 255 -42.81 32.92 15.93
C VAL A 255 -42.51 34.34 15.44
N CYS A 256 -43.09 34.70 14.30
CA CYS A 256 -42.98 36.02 13.71
C CYS A 256 -44.36 36.65 13.64
N PHE A 257 -44.52 37.81 14.27
CA PHE A 257 -45.70 38.65 14.06
C PHE A 257 -45.39 39.65 12.95
N THR A 258 -46.18 39.62 11.89
CA THR A 258 -46.06 40.47 10.71
C THR A 258 -47.42 40.58 10.03
N SER A 259 -47.64 41.54 9.13
CA SER A 259 -48.87 41.58 8.33
C SER A 259 -48.87 40.45 7.28
N LEU A 260 -49.97 39.71 7.16
CA LEU A 260 -50.14 38.54 6.29
C LEU A 260 -51.45 38.58 5.51
N ALA A 261 -51.45 38.00 4.30
CA ALA A 261 -52.67 37.65 3.59
C ALA A 261 -53.35 36.42 4.24
N VAL A 262 -54.61 36.58 4.63
CA VAL A 262 -55.37 35.62 5.43
C VAL A 262 -56.45 34.94 4.60
N TYR A 263 -56.73 33.66 4.85
CA TYR A 263 -57.96 33.04 4.37
C TYR A 263 -59.09 33.23 5.36
N GLU A 264 -60.28 33.59 4.87
CA GLU A 264 -61.47 33.67 5.71
C GLU A 264 -61.79 32.33 6.38
N ASN A 265 -62.20 32.40 7.65
CA ASN A 265 -62.60 31.26 8.46
C ASN A 265 -61.49 30.20 8.61
N ASN A 266 -60.26 30.66 8.84
CA ASN A 266 -59.10 29.79 9.05
C ASN A 266 -59.10 29.16 10.46
N LEU A 267 -58.24 28.15 10.65
CA LEU A 267 -58.12 27.40 11.91
C LEU A 267 -57.74 28.29 13.09
N TRP A 268 -56.86 29.27 12.87
CA TRP A 268 -56.41 30.18 13.91
C TRP A 268 -57.53 31.14 14.36
N GLN A 269 -58.25 31.73 13.41
CA GLN A 269 -59.46 32.52 13.66
C GLN A 269 -60.47 31.72 14.46
N ARG A 270 -60.81 30.49 14.03
CA ARG A 270 -61.73 29.61 14.76
C ARG A 270 -61.26 29.34 16.19
N HIS A 271 -59.96 29.10 16.38
CA HIS A 271 -59.40 28.85 17.71
C HIS A 271 -59.56 30.06 18.63
N ILE A 272 -59.18 31.25 18.15
CA ILE A 272 -59.32 32.51 18.89
C ILE A 272 -60.78 32.85 19.14
N THR A 273 -61.68 32.64 18.17
CA THR A 273 -63.12 32.87 18.35
C THR A 273 -63.72 31.93 19.39
N VAL A 274 -63.28 30.66 19.48
CA VAL A 274 -63.72 29.75 20.54
C VAL A 274 -63.29 30.24 21.93
N GLN A 275 -62.09 30.83 22.05
CA GLN A 275 -61.56 31.28 23.35
C GLN A 275 -62.06 32.66 23.78
N THR A 276 -62.19 33.58 22.82
CA THR A 276 -62.42 35.01 23.08
C THR A 276 -63.78 35.50 22.61
N THR A 277 -64.53 34.69 21.85
CA THR A 277 -65.78 35.06 21.14
C THR A 277 -65.62 36.13 20.05
N LEU A 278 -64.40 36.65 19.84
CA LEU A 278 -64.07 37.65 18.83
C LEU A 278 -63.51 37.00 17.57
N SER A 279 -63.81 37.58 16.41
CA SER A 279 -63.21 37.20 15.12
C SER A 279 -62.15 38.23 14.75
N PRO A 280 -60.85 37.90 14.77
CA PRO A 280 -59.81 38.85 14.40
C PRO A 280 -59.95 39.25 12.93
N ALA A 281 -59.89 40.56 12.66
CA ALA A 281 -60.10 41.14 11.34
C ALA A 281 -59.01 40.68 10.35
N ALA A 282 -59.40 40.35 9.12
CA ALA A 282 -58.46 40.08 8.05
C ALA A 282 -57.77 41.39 7.65
N SER A 283 -56.45 41.46 7.82
CA SER A 283 -55.64 42.56 7.31
C SER A 283 -55.11 42.20 5.92
N ALA A 284 -55.10 43.17 5.00
CA ALA A 284 -54.62 42.98 3.63
C ALA A 284 -53.29 43.72 3.42
N ALA A 285 -52.17 42.97 3.43
CA ALA A 285 -50.83 43.24 2.87
C ALA A 285 -49.72 42.59 3.75
N PRO A 286 -48.46 42.39 3.29
CA PRO A 286 -47.92 42.29 1.94
C PRO A 286 -47.72 40.81 1.49
N VAL A 287 -47.24 40.61 0.25
CA VAL A 287 -47.13 39.31 -0.44
C VAL A 287 -45.94 38.45 0.02
N LEU A 288 -44.96 39.04 0.73
CA LEU A 288 -43.64 38.42 0.92
C LEU A 288 -43.22 38.39 2.40
N LEU A 289 -42.92 37.18 2.90
CA LEU A 289 -42.51 36.93 4.27
C LEU A 289 -41.00 37.23 4.49
N PRO A 290 -40.63 37.79 5.67
CA PRO A 290 -39.23 37.95 6.03
C PRO A 290 -38.58 36.61 6.38
N PHE A 291 -37.31 36.43 6.00
CA PHE A 291 -36.55 35.25 6.39
C PHE A 291 -36.15 35.30 7.88
N PRO A 292 -36.21 34.17 8.60
CA PRO A 292 -35.83 34.06 10.01
C PRO A 292 -34.30 34.01 10.19
N ASP A 293 -33.58 35.01 9.70
CA ASP A 293 -32.11 35.08 9.81
C ASP A 293 -31.66 35.13 11.28
N LEU A 294 -32.47 35.74 12.15
CA LEU A 294 -32.27 35.85 13.60
C LEU A 294 -32.21 34.49 14.30
N ALA A 295 -32.82 33.47 13.71
CA ALA A 295 -32.87 32.13 14.26
C ALA A 295 -31.60 31.31 13.99
N LEU A 296 -30.85 31.68 12.93
CA LEU A 296 -29.69 30.91 12.45
C LEU A 296 -28.51 30.84 13.45
N PRO A 297 -28.20 31.87 14.25
CA PRO A 297 -27.18 31.79 15.29
C PRO A 297 -27.49 30.74 16.37
N PHE A 298 -28.77 30.53 16.70
CA PHE A 298 -29.20 29.54 17.71
C PHE A 298 -29.12 28.10 17.23
N LEU A 299 -28.99 27.88 15.92
CA LEU A 299 -28.81 26.55 15.37
C LEU A 299 -27.35 26.10 15.58
N SER A 300 -27.17 25.01 16.33
CA SER A 300 -25.85 24.44 16.57
C SER A 300 -25.06 24.24 15.27
N ARG A 301 -24.00 25.03 15.08
CA ARG A 301 -23.11 24.91 13.91
C ARG A 301 -22.31 23.63 14.05
N ARG A 302 -22.76 22.55 13.43
CA ARG A 302 -21.93 21.35 13.30
C ARG A 302 -20.72 21.73 12.43
N ARG A 303 -19.54 21.82 13.05
CA ARG A 303 -18.27 22.02 12.32
C ARG A 303 -18.05 20.82 11.41
N ALA A 304 -18.44 20.99 10.16
CA ALA A 304 -18.14 20.05 9.10
C ALA A 304 -16.63 20.13 8.83
N LEU A 305 -15.86 19.11 9.24
CA LEU A 305 -14.55 18.89 8.65
C LEU A 305 -14.76 18.82 7.13
N THR A 306 -14.03 19.64 6.38
CA THR A 306 -14.18 19.64 4.92
C THR A 306 -13.86 18.25 4.40
N ALA A 307 -14.51 17.84 3.31
CA ALA A 307 -14.30 16.52 2.73
C ALA A 307 -12.83 16.26 2.34
N PHE A 308 -12.03 17.32 2.18
CA PHE A 308 -10.58 17.26 1.98
C PHE A 308 -9.82 16.92 3.27
N GLN A 309 -10.18 17.54 4.41
CA GLN A 309 -9.58 17.25 5.71
C GLN A 309 -9.84 15.81 6.16
N ARG A 310 -11.03 15.27 5.91
CA ARG A 310 -11.34 13.86 6.22
C ARG A 310 -10.51 12.89 5.39
N THR A 311 -10.34 13.15 4.09
CA THR A 311 -9.50 12.30 3.24
C THR A 311 -8.04 12.40 3.62
N LEU A 312 -7.53 13.61 3.86
CA LEU A 312 -6.14 13.81 4.28
C LEU A 312 -5.86 13.12 5.62
N GLY A 313 -6.80 13.16 6.56
CA GLY A 313 -6.70 12.45 7.83
C GLY A 313 -6.67 10.93 7.68
N VAL A 314 -7.56 10.35 6.85
CA VAL A 314 -7.58 8.89 6.60
C VAL A 314 -6.34 8.44 5.85
N SER A 315 -5.93 9.16 4.79
CA SER A 315 -4.71 8.84 4.05
C SER A 315 -3.47 8.99 4.94
N GLY A 316 -3.40 10.03 5.76
CA GLY A 316 -2.33 10.24 6.74
C GLY A 316 -2.26 9.10 7.77
N LEU A 317 -3.40 8.65 8.29
CA LEU A 317 -3.47 7.49 9.20
C LEU A 317 -2.96 6.21 8.53
N LEU A 318 -3.39 5.94 7.29
CA LEU A 318 -2.93 4.77 6.52
C LEU A 318 -1.40 4.80 6.30
N CYS A 319 -0.86 5.95 5.91
CA CYS A 319 0.59 6.12 5.76
C CYS A 319 1.32 5.95 7.11
N GLY A 320 0.77 6.47 8.21
CA GLY A 320 1.35 6.30 9.55
C GLY A 320 1.41 4.83 9.99
N ILE A 321 0.31 4.08 9.78
CA ILE A 321 0.26 2.64 10.05
C ILE A 321 1.30 1.89 9.19
N PHE A 322 1.42 2.23 7.91
CA PHE A 322 2.42 1.64 7.02
C PHE A 322 3.85 1.88 7.52
N VAL A 323 4.20 3.13 7.87
CA VAL A 323 5.55 3.46 8.37
C VAL A 323 5.86 2.70 9.65
N GLY A 324 4.91 2.63 10.60
CA GLY A 324 5.10 1.88 11.85
C GLY A 324 5.33 0.38 11.62
N LEU A 325 4.55 -0.24 10.72
CA LEU A 325 4.72 -1.65 10.36
C LEU A 325 6.03 -1.89 9.60
N ALA A 326 6.39 -1.01 8.66
CA ALA A 326 7.63 -1.11 7.90
C ALA A 326 8.86 -0.99 8.80
N MET A 327 8.85 -0.06 9.77
CA MET A 327 9.91 0.05 10.79
C MET A 327 10.00 -1.22 11.65
N THR A 328 8.87 -1.78 12.06
CA THR A 328 8.86 -3.02 12.87
C THR A 328 9.43 -4.21 12.09
N CYS A 329 9.02 -4.38 10.83
CA CYS A 329 9.58 -5.42 9.97
C CYS A 329 11.08 -5.21 9.70
N SER A 330 11.50 -3.96 9.45
CA SER A 330 12.92 -3.63 9.28
C SER A 330 13.74 -3.92 10.54
N PHE A 331 13.22 -3.60 11.72
CA PHE A 331 13.85 -3.94 12.98
C PHE A 331 14.03 -5.45 13.13
N ILE A 332 13.00 -6.26 12.85
CA ILE A 332 13.07 -7.73 12.92
C ILE A 332 14.13 -8.27 11.95
N ASN A 333 14.17 -7.77 10.71
CA ASN A 333 15.16 -8.21 9.72
C ASN A 333 16.59 -7.84 10.12
N ASN A 334 16.80 -6.64 10.66
CA ASN A 334 18.11 -6.20 11.17
C ASN A 334 18.57 -7.06 12.35
N GLN A 335 17.67 -7.36 13.30
CA GLN A 335 17.96 -8.26 14.41
C GLN A 335 18.31 -9.68 13.91
N HIS A 336 17.61 -10.17 12.91
CA HIS A 336 17.87 -11.46 12.30
C HIS A 336 19.24 -11.51 11.60
N LEU A 337 19.61 -10.45 10.86
CA LEU A 337 20.93 -10.31 10.25
C LEU A 337 22.04 -10.36 11.29
N ILE A 338 21.92 -9.57 12.37
CA ILE A 338 22.91 -9.51 13.45
C ILE A 338 23.09 -10.89 14.09
N ARG A 339 22.00 -11.58 14.41
CA ARG A 339 22.06 -12.92 15.03
C ARG A 339 22.80 -13.92 14.15
N ILE A 340 22.39 -14.06 12.88
CA ILE A 340 23.01 -15.02 11.95
C ILE A 340 24.50 -14.73 11.77
N THR A 341 24.87 -13.47 11.55
CA THR A 341 26.29 -13.11 11.37
C THR A 341 27.10 -13.39 12.63
N ASN A 342 26.53 -13.11 13.81
CA ASN A 342 27.20 -13.39 15.07
C ASN A 342 27.33 -14.90 15.33
N ASP A 343 26.32 -15.70 14.98
CA ASP A 343 26.37 -17.16 15.09
C ASP A 343 27.47 -17.75 14.19
N HIS A 344 27.60 -17.28 12.95
CA HIS A 344 28.70 -17.68 12.06
C HIS A 344 30.07 -17.29 12.63
N LEU A 345 30.18 -16.09 13.21
CA LEU A 345 31.42 -15.60 13.82
C LEU A 345 31.81 -16.44 15.05
N MET A 346 30.84 -16.80 15.90
CA MET A 346 31.04 -17.66 17.06
C MET A 346 31.46 -19.07 16.64
N LEU A 347 30.77 -19.65 15.64
CA LEU A 347 31.14 -20.96 15.09
C LEU A 347 32.59 -20.98 14.58
N TYR A 348 33.00 -19.94 13.85
CA TYR A 348 34.37 -19.81 13.37
C TYR A 348 35.40 -19.74 14.51
N ARG A 349 35.12 -18.92 15.54
CA ARG A 349 36.00 -18.75 16.71
C ARG A 349 36.17 -20.03 17.52
N HIS A 350 35.15 -20.88 17.58
CA HIS A 350 35.23 -22.15 18.29
C HIS A 350 36.06 -23.22 17.56
N LEU A 351 36.31 -23.08 16.25
CA LEU A 351 37.08 -24.06 15.49
C LEU A 351 38.59 -23.82 15.64
N THR A 352 39.29 -24.81 16.18
CA THR A 352 40.75 -24.75 16.46
C THR A 352 41.63 -24.88 15.21
N GLY A 353 41.07 -25.32 14.06
CA GLY A 353 41.78 -25.40 12.78
C GLY A 353 42.36 -26.77 12.44
N ASN A 354 42.18 -27.77 13.30
CA ASN A 354 42.51 -29.16 13.04
C ASN A 354 41.33 -30.05 13.45
N PRO A 355 40.63 -30.73 12.51
CA PRO A 355 40.83 -30.77 11.06
C PRO A 355 40.53 -29.42 10.37
N ALA A 356 41.24 -29.14 9.27
CA ALA A 356 41.19 -27.84 8.60
C ALA A 356 39.89 -27.59 7.82
N GLU A 357 39.25 -28.63 7.28
CA GLU A 357 38.05 -28.51 6.44
C GLU A 357 36.89 -27.70 7.05
N PRO A 358 36.41 -28.00 8.28
CA PRO A 358 35.30 -27.23 8.87
C PRO A 358 35.65 -25.76 9.07
N LYS A 359 36.92 -25.45 9.41
CA LYS A 359 37.37 -24.06 9.60
C LYS A 359 37.45 -23.31 8.28
N ILE A 360 37.84 -23.97 7.19
CA ILE A 360 37.80 -23.41 5.84
C ILE A 360 36.36 -23.09 5.43
N GLN A 361 35.42 -24.03 5.62
CA GLN A 361 34.01 -23.80 5.29
C GLN A 361 33.40 -22.64 6.09
N ALA A 362 33.70 -22.56 7.39
CA ALA A 362 33.27 -21.45 8.23
C ALA A 362 33.88 -20.11 7.77
N GLN A 363 35.17 -20.09 7.40
CA GLN A 363 35.83 -18.89 6.87
C GLN A 363 35.24 -18.44 5.53
N GLU A 364 34.92 -19.39 4.63
CA GLU A 364 34.22 -19.09 3.38
C GLU A 364 32.85 -18.48 3.63
N GLN A 365 32.10 -18.98 4.62
CA GLN A 365 30.82 -18.41 5.01
C GLN A 365 30.96 -16.97 5.50
N LEU A 366 31.97 -16.67 6.34
CA LEU A 366 32.26 -15.30 6.77
C LEU A 366 32.64 -14.39 5.59
N ARG A 367 33.42 -14.88 4.62
CA ARG A 367 33.74 -14.11 3.40
C ARG A 367 32.50 -13.79 2.58
N ARG A 368 31.56 -14.74 2.43
CA ARG A 368 30.28 -14.51 1.74
C ARG A 368 29.45 -13.45 2.45
N ASP A 369 29.42 -13.48 3.78
CA ASP A 369 28.69 -12.49 4.58
C ASP A 369 29.33 -11.10 4.47
N ALA A 370 30.66 -11.00 4.57
CA ALA A 370 31.39 -9.74 4.37
C ALA A 370 31.16 -9.15 2.96
N GLN A 371 31.27 -9.96 1.91
CA GLN A 371 30.97 -9.53 0.54
C GLN A 371 29.51 -9.09 0.35
N ARG A 372 28.56 -9.68 1.09
CA ARG A 372 27.16 -9.25 1.06
C ARG A 372 27.01 -7.88 1.69
N LEU A 373 27.62 -7.64 2.86
CA LEU A 373 27.60 -6.35 3.54
C LEU A 373 28.29 -5.26 2.71
N ASP A 374 29.44 -5.55 2.12
CA ASP A 374 30.14 -4.60 1.22
C ASP A 374 29.30 -4.23 0.01
N ARG A 375 28.62 -5.21 -0.60
CA ARG A 375 27.69 -4.92 -1.71
C ARG A 375 26.56 -3.99 -1.29
N TRP A 376 26.00 -4.17 -0.10
CA TRP A 376 24.96 -3.27 0.42
C TRP A 376 25.51 -1.89 0.78
N TYR A 377 26.75 -1.80 1.28
CA TYR A 377 27.41 -0.52 1.51
C TYR A 377 27.61 0.26 0.21
N GLN A 378 28.02 -0.41 -0.88
CA GLN A 378 28.29 0.24 -2.16
C GLN A 378 27.03 0.55 -2.99
N ARG A 379 26.05 -0.35 -3.01
CA ARG A 379 24.86 -0.26 -3.89
C ARG A 379 23.60 0.22 -3.17
N GLY A 380 23.65 0.38 -1.85
CA GLY A 380 22.49 0.66 -1.01
C GLY A 380 21.93 -0.60 -0.35
N GLU A 381 21.40 -0.41 0.86
CA GLU A 381 20.77 -1.45 1.66
C GLU A 381 19.42 -1.88 1.07
N PRO A 382 19.03 -3.15 1.22
CA PRO A 382 17.72 -3.60 0.80
C PRO A 382 16.62 -2.89 1.62
N LEU A 383 15.47 -2.64 0.98
CA LEU A 383 14.32 -1.99 1.63
C LEU A 383 13.94 -2.68 2.95
N SER A 384 14.05 -4.01 3.00
CA SER A 384 13.75 -4.82 4.18
C SER A 384 14.62 -4.55 5.40
N LEU A 385 15.80 -3.93 5.24
CA LEU A 385 16.69 -3.52 6.31
C LEU A 385 16.72 -1.99 6.52
N SER A 386 16.00 -1.25 5.66
CA SER A 386 16.06 0.21 5.58
C SER A 386 15.23 0.92 6.66
N MET A 387 14.80 2.17 6.42
CA MET A 387 14.14 3.05 7.42
C MET A 387 15.09 3.59 8.50
N GLY A 388 16.39 3.68 8.21
CA GLY A 388 17.40 4.22 9.13
C GLY A 388 17.77 3.27 10.27
N LEU A 389 17.32 2.02 10.23
CA LEU A 389 17.59 1.00 11.24
C LEU A 389 18.75 0.06 10.87
N TYR A 390 19.36 0.21 9.70
CA TYR A 390 20.41 -0.69 9.22
C TYR A 390 21.67 -0.63 10.11
N GLN A 391 22.12 -1.80 10.56
CA GLN A 391 23.29 -1.94 11.44
C GLN A 391 24.44 -2.75 10.81
N GLY A 392 24.34 -3.12 9.53
CA GLY A 392 25.33 -4.02 8.90
C GLY A 392 26.76 -3.45 8.89
N MET A 393 26.92 -2.13 8.87
CA MET A 393 28.22 -1.46 8.92
C MET A 393 29.02 -1.79 10.19
N ARG A 394 28.36 -2.05 11.31
CA ARG A 394 29.03 -2.41 12.57
C ARG A 394 29.59 -3.84 12.55
N LEU A 395 29.12 -4.68 11.63
CA LEU A 395 29.52 -6.08 11.51
C LEU A 395 30.74 -6.28 10.61
N ILE A 396 31.09 -5.30 9.77
CA ILE A 396 32.21 -5.41 8.81
C ILE A 396 33.57 -5.55 9.52
N PRO A 397 33.94 -4.70 10.50
CA PRO A 397 35.24 -4.81 11.16
C PRO A 397 35.49 -6.17 11.86
N PRO A 398 34.56 -6.72 12.68
CA PRO A 398 34.80 -8.01 13.32
C PRO A 398 34.86 -9.18 12.31
N LEU A 399 34.14 -9.10 11.20
CA LEU A 399 34.23 -10.07 10.11
C LEU A 399 35.60 -10.03 9.43
N GLN A 400 36.07 -8.84 9.07
CA GLN A 400 37.37 -8.68 8.42
C GLN A 400 38.52 -9.16 9.33
N ALA A 401 38.47 -8.81 10.62
CA ALA A 401 39.43 -9.29 11.61
C ALA A 401 39.47 -10.83 11.70
N ALA A 402 38.29 -11.47 11.77
CA ALA A 402 38.20 -12.93 11.81
C ALA A 402 38.71 -13.59 10.51
N ILE A 403 38.46 -12.99 9.34
CA ILE A 403 38.94 -13.52 8.06
C ILE A 403 40.46 -13.44 7.95
N SER A 404 41.09 -12.38 8.47
CA SER A 404 42.54 -12.19 8.42
C SER A 404 43.34 -13.01 9.44
N ASP A 405 42.70 -13.47 10.52
CA ASP A 405 43.36 -14.12 11.66
C ASP A 405 44.00 -15.47 11.32
N TRP A 406 43.44 -16.21 10.36
CA TRP A 406 43.90 -17.55 10.00
C TRP A 406 43.99 -17.73 8.48
N LEU A 407 45.17 -18.11 7.99
CA LEU A 407 45.38 -18.56 6.61
C LEU A 407 45.54 -20.09 6.60
N PRO A 408 44.76 -20.83 5.78
CA PRO A 408 45.00 -22.25 5.60
C PRO A 408 46.40 -22.46 5.03
N THR A 409 47.18 -23.36 5.63
CA THR A 409 48.39 -23.90 4.99
C THR A 409 47.96 -24.53 3.66
N GLU A 410 48.53 -24.04 2.55
CA GLU A 410 48.16 -24.46 1.20
C GLU A 410 48.01 -25.99 1.10
N LYS A 411 46.86 -26.45 0.61
CA LYS A 411 46.78 -27.82 0.07
C LYS A 411 47.92 -27.95 -0.93
N PRO A 412 48.76 -29.02 -0.89
CA PRO A 412 49.84 -29.16 -1.85
C PRO A 412 49.24 -29.04 -3.24
N LYS A 413 49.63 -27.98 -3.95
CA LYS A 413 49.27 -27.74 -5.34
C LYS A 413 49.69 -29.00 -6.07
N VAL A 414 48.72 -29.84 -6.46
CA VAL A 414 48.99 -30.99 -7.32
C VAL A 414 49.58 -30.38 -8.58
N THR A 415 50.91 -30.42 -8.69
CA THR A 415 51.65 -29.95 -9.86
C THR A 415 51.06 -30.69 -11.04
N SER A 416 50.34 -29.98 -11.91
CA SER A 416 49.91 -30.49 -13.20
C SER A 416 51.12 -31.17 -13.88
N PRO A 417 50.97 -32.39 -14.40
CA PRO A 417 52.10 -33.17 -14.92
C PRO A 417 52.89 -32.35 -15.95
N HIS A 418 54.21 -32.38 -15.83
CA HIS A 418 55.08 -31.66 -16.76
C HIS A 418 55.14 -32.46 -18.07
N THR A 419 54.42 -31.99 -19.09
CA THR A 419 54.40 -32.59 -20.43
C THR A 419 55.40 -31.90 -21.35
N VAL A 420 56.43 -32.63 -21.77
CA VAL A 420 57.36 -32.22 -22.82
C VAL A 420 56.78 -32.68 -24.16
N ARG A 421 56.55 -31.76 -25.10
CA ARG A 421 56.03 -32.07 -26.44
C ARG A 421 57.18 -32.08 -27.45
N LEU A 422 57.26 -33.15 -28.23
CA LEU A 422 58.22 -33.31 -29.31
C LEU A 422 57.48 -33.39 -30.65
N ASP A 423 57.94 -32.63 -31.63
CA ASP A 423 57.36 -32.64 -32.98
C ASP A 423 57.76 -33.92 -33.72
N SER A 424 56.79 -34.68 -34.22
CA SER A 424 57.02 -35.95 -34.91
C SER A 424 57.80 -35.76 -36.22
N MET A 425 57.67 -34.62 -36.90
CA MET A 425 58.40 -34.31 -38.14
C MET A 425 59.91 -34.13 -37.92
N SER A 426 60.29 -33.74 -36.70
CA SER A 426 61.69 -33.64 -36.27
C SER A 426 62.30 -35.02 -35.93
N LEU A 427 61.44 -36.00 -35.64
CA LEU A 427 61.84 -37.32 -35.16
C LEU A 427 61.78 -38.40 -36.27
N PHE A 428 60.80 -38.33 -37.17
CA PHE A 428 60.48 -39.39 -38.14
C PHE A 428 60.21 -38.84 -39.54
N ASP A 429 60.48 -39.64 -40.57
CA ASP A 429 60.04 -39.34 -41.93
C ASP A 429 58.54 -39.64 -42.11
N THR A 430 57.94 -39.09 -43.17
CA THR A 430 56.50 -39.20 -43.43
C THR A 430 56.09 -40.66 -43.60
N GLY A 431 55.09 -41.11 -42.85
CA GLY A 431 54.64 -42.51 -42.86
C GLY A 431 55.56 -43.50 -42.13
N GLU A 432 56.73 -43.05 -41.65
CA GLU A 432 57.70 -43.91 -40.98
C GLU A 432 57.68 -43.75 -39.45
N TRP A 433 58.20 -44.77 -38.77
CA TRP A 433 58.45 -44.78 -37.32
C TRP A 433 59.92 -45.04 -36.99
N ALA A 434 60.82 -45.06 -37.98
CA ALA A 434 62.26 -45.10 -37.74
C ALA A 434 62.77 -43.69 -37.37
N LEU A 435 63.53 -43.58 -36.28
CA LEU A 435 64.08 -42.31 -35.83
C LEU A 435 65.16 -41.80 -36.79
N LYS A 436 65.06 -40.53 -37.21
CA LYS A 436 66.09 -39.87 -38.04
C LYS A 436 67.40 -39.74 -37.27
N ALA A 437 68.53 -39.78 -37.97
CA ALA A 437 69.85 -39.54 -37.36
C ALA A 437 69.94 -38.17 -36.64
N GLY A 438 69.24 -37.15 -37.13
CA GLY A 438 69.19 -35.81 -36.51
C GLY A 438 68.30 -35.68 -35.26
N SER A 439 67.45 -36.68 -34.98
CA SER A 439 66.48 -36.66 -33.86
C SER A 439 67.15 -36.81 -32.49
N THR A 440 68.34 -37.40 -32.44
CA THR A 440 69.14 -37.67 -31.25
C THR A 440 69.31 -36.45 -30.35
N LYS A 441 69.55 -35.26 -30.92
CA LYS A 441 69.74 -34.01 -30.14
C LYS A 441 68.47 -33.59 -29.40
N VAL A 442 67.31 -33.80 -30.01
CA VAL A 442 65.99 -33.47 -29.43
C VAL A 442 65.66 -34.46 -28.31
N LEU A 443 65.91 -35.75 -28.55
CA LEU A 443 65.66 -36.81 -27.58
C LEU A 443 66.60 -36.75 -26.36
N ILE A 444 67.88 -36.38 -26.54
CA ILE A 444 68.82 -36.15 -25.42
C ILE A 444 68.29 -35.03 -24.51
N ARG A 445 67.79 -33.93 -25.07
CA ARG A 445 67.23 -32.82 -24.26
C ARG A 445 66.01 -33.29 -23.44
N ALA A 446 65.13 -34.10 -24.03
CA ALA A 446 64.01 -34.68 -23.30
C ALA A 446 64.49 -35.63 -22.20
N LEU A 447 65.48 -36.48 -22.49
CA LEU A 447 66.05 -37.44 -21.55
C LEU A 447 66.70 -36.76 -20.33
N VAL A 448 67.42 -35.65 -20.51
CA VAL A 448 67.98 -34.86 -19.39
C VAL A 448 66.88 -34.36 -18.46
N ASN A 449 65.77 -33.86 -19.02
CA ASN A 449 64.63 -33.38 -18.23
C ASN A 449 63.92 -34.51 -17.46
N ILE A 450 63.90 -35.72 -18.03
CA ILE A 450 63.34 -36.92 -17.39
C ILE A 450 64.24 -37.40 -16.25
N LYS A 451 65.56 -37.51 -16.47
CA LYS A 451 66.53 -37.92 -15.45
C LYS A 451 66.61 -36.97 -14.26
N ALA A 452 66.25 -35.69 -14.45
CA ALA A 452 66.14 -34.73 -13.35
C ALA A 452 64.99 -35.04 -12.36
N LYS A 453 64.09 -35.99 -12.67
CA LYS A 453 62.93 -36.35 -11.85
C LYS A 453 62.83 -37.88 -11.63
N PRO A 454 63.70 -38.47 -10.79
CA PRO A 454 63.67 -39.91 -10.52
C PRO A 454 62.35 -40.33 -9.85
N GLY A 455 61.84 -41.51 -10.21
CA GLY A 455 60.63 -42.09 -9.60
C GLY A 455 59.28 -41.68 -10.22
N TRP A 456 59.28 -40.96 -11.35
CA TRP A 456 58.05 -40.60 -12.07
C TRP A 456 57.77 -41.58 -13.21
N LEU A 457 56.50 -41.92 -13.45
CA LEU A 457 56.08 -42.70 -14.61
C LEU A 457 56.22 -41.85 -15.88
N ILE A 458 56.88 -42.38 -16.89
CA ILE A 458 57.09 -41.74 -18.19
C ILE A 458 56.01 -42.22 -19.15
N VAL A 459 55.04 -41.37 -19.44
CA VAL A 459 53.97 -41.66 -20.41
C VAL A 459 54.34 -41.08 -21.77
N ILE A 460 54.50 -41.95 -22.78
CA ILE A 460 54.81 -41.56 -24.16
C ILE A 460 53.57 -41.76 -25.02
N ALA A 461 53.01 -40.67 -25.53
CA ALA A 461 51.79 -40.67 -26.34
C ALA A 461 52.08 -40.21 -27.78
N GLY A 462 51.79 -41.05 -28.76
CA GLY A 462 51.90 -40.71 -30.18
C GLY A 462 50.58 -40.20 -30.75
N HIS A 463 50.65 -39.20 -31.63
CA HIS A 463 49.52 -38.60 -32.32
C HIS A 463 49.80 -38.43 -33.82
N THR A 464 48.76 -38.55 -34.65
CA THR A 464 48.78 -38.25 -36.09
C THR A 464 47.82 -37.09 -36.41
N ASP A 465 47.88 -36.58 -37.64
CA ASP A 465 46.80 -35.80 -38.25
C ASP A 465 45.72 -36.74 -38.81
N ASP A 466 44.70 -36.15 -39.45
CA ASP A 466 43.55 -36.82 -40.06
C ASP A 466 43.80 -37.36 -41.48
N VAL A 467 45.06 -37.41 -41.91
CA VAL A 467 45.42 -37.86 -43.26
C VAL A 467 45.76 -39.34 -43.22
N GLY A 468 44.85 -40.19 -43.68
CA GLY A 468 45.04 -41.64 -43.75
C GLY A 468 43.81 -42.44 -43.34
N ASP A 469 44.00 -43.73 -43.08
CA ASP A 469 42.99 -44.59 -42.46
C ASP A 469 43.21 -44.64 -40.94
N ASP A 470 42.14 -44.55 -40.15
CA ASP A 470 42.17 -44.53 -38.68
C ASP A 470 43.00 -45.67 -38.08
N LYS A 471 42.90 -46.89 -38.62
CA LYS A 471 43.66 -48.04 -38.09
C LYS A 471 45.14 -47.90 -38.38
N SER A 472 45.49 -47.41 -39.57
CA SER A 472 46.88 -47.13 -39.94
C SER A 472 47.46 -46.01 -39.06
N ASN A 473 46.72 -44.92 -38.86
CA ASN A 473 47.08 -43.80 -38.01
C ASN A 473 47.29 -44.22 -36.54
N GLN A 474 46.39 -45.07 -36.03
CA GLN A 474 46.51 -45.65 -34.70
C GLN A 474 47.79 -46.48 -34.56
N GLN A 475 48.06 -47.39 -35.50
CA GLN A 475 49.27 -48.22 -35.48
C GLN A 475 50.55 -47.38 -35.62
N LEU A 476 50.56 -46.41 -36.54
CA LEU A 476 51.69 -45.52 -36.75
C LEU A 476 52.01 -44.69 -35.51
N SER A 477 50.99 -44.14 -34.86
CA SER A 477 51.16 -43.37 -33.63
C SER A 477 51.73 -44.21 -32.49
N LEU A 478 51.28 -45.46 -32.34
CA LEU A 478 51.79 -46.39 -31.33
C LEU A 478 53.25 -46.76 -31.62
N LYS A 479 53.56 -47.13 -32.87
CA LYS A 479 54.92 -47.51 -33.29
C LYS A 479 55.92 -46.38 -33.08
N ARG A 480 55.54 -45.13 -33.38
CA ARG A 480 56.36 -43.95 -33.11
C ARG A 480 56.62 -43.76 -31.62
N ALA A 481 55.60 -43.94 -30.77
CA ALA A 481 55.75 -43.85 -29.33
C ALA A 481 56.66 -44.98 -28.78
N GLU A 482 56.54 -46.20 -29.32
CA GLU A 482 57.43 -47.33 -29.02
C GLU A 482 58.89 -47.03 -29.41
N SER A 483 59.12 -46.44 -30.59
CA SER A 483 60.48 -46.10 -31.04
C SER A 483 61.14 -45.03 -30.15
N VAL A 484 60.37 -44.07 -29.63
CA VAL A 484 60.88 -43.12 -28.63
C VAL A 484 61.20 -43.81 -27.30
N ARG A 485 60.33 -44.72 -26.83
CA ARG A 485 60.59 -45.54 -25.63
C ARG A 485 61.88 -46.34 -25.79
N ASP A 486 62.01 -47.09 -26.89
CA ASP A 486 63.14 -47.99 -27.13
C ASP A 486 64.45 -47.20 -27.20
N TRP A 487 64.45 -46.07 -27.88
CA TRP A 487 65.62 -45.17 -27.89
C TRP A 487 65.99 -44.68 -26.49
N MET A 488 64.99 -44.30 -25.66
CA MET A 488 65.23 -43.83 -24.29
C MET A 488 65.70 -44.94 -23.35
N ARG A 489 65.23 -46.18 -23.54
CA ARG A 489 65.71 -47.37 -22.84
C ARG A 489 67.18 -47.64 -23.20
N ASP A 490 67.47 -47.75 -24.49
CA ASP A 490 68.75 -48.24 -24.99
C ASP A 490 69.87 -47.19 -24.85
N THR A 491 69.55 -45.90 -25.02
CA THR A 491 70.54 -44.80 -24.91
C THR A 491 70.54 -44.16 -23.52
N GLY A 492 69.40 -44.18 -22.84
CA GLY A 492 69.18 -43.44 -21.60
C GLY A 492 69.31 -44.24 -20.32
N ASP A 493 69.47 -45.57 -20.39
CA ASP A 493 69.54 -46.44 -19.21
C ASP A 493 68.33 -46.24 -18.28
N VAL A 494 67.14 -46.19 -18.88
CA VAL A 494 65.87 -46.08 -18.18
C VAL A 494 65.18 -47.44 -18.25
N ALA A 495 64.84 -48.00 -17.08
CA ALA A 495 64.19 -49.31 -17.01
C ALA A 495 62.86 -49.32 -17.77
N GLU A 496 62.56 -50.43 -18.45
CA GLU A 496 61.32 -50.60 -19.22
C GLU A 496 60.06 -50.41 -18.37
N SER A 497 60.12 -50.78 -17.08
CA SER A 497 59.02 -50.59 -16.13
C SER A 497 58.63 -49.12 -15.93
N CYS A 498 59.53 -48.17 -16.17
CA CYS A 498 59.25 -46.74 -16.03
C CYS A 498 58.35 -46.16 -17.14
N PHE A 499 58.05 -46.92 -18.21
CA PHE A 499 57.34 -46.41 -19.39
C PHE A 499 55.92 -46.91 -19.51
N ALA A 500 55.00 -46.02 -19.88
CA ALA A 500 53.68 -46.34 -20.41
C ALA A 500 53.55 -45.75 -21.82
N VAL A 501 53.31 -46.59 -22.82
CA VAL A 501 53.27 -46.18 -24.24
C VAL A 501 51.85 -46.27 -24.77
N GLN A 502 51.38 -45.22 -25.45
CA GLN A 502 50.03 -45.16 -26.01
C GLN A 502 50.06 -44.53 -27.41
N GLY A 503 49.39 -45.15 -28.38
CA GLY A 503 49.01 -44.49 -29.64
C GLY A 503 47.59 -43.95 -29.53
N TYR A 504 47.35 -42.71 -29.98
CA TYR A 504 46.01 -42.12 -30.05
C TYR A 504 45.52 -41.89 -31.48
N GLY A 505 46.37 -42.13 -32.50
CA GLY A 505 46.08 -41.77 -33.87
C GLY A 505 45.64 -40.31 -33.97
N GLU A 506 44.56 -40.07 -34.70
CA GLU A 506 43.96 -38.75 -34.90
C GLU A 506 42.92 -38.36 -33.85
N LEU A 507 42.57 -39.25 -32.90
CA LEU A 507 41.46 -39.09 -31.96
C LEU A 507 41.62 -37.94 -30.94
N ARG A 508 42.82 -37.36 -30.84
CA ARG A 508 43.14 -36.27 -29.90
C ARG A 508 43.93 -35.14 -30.60
N PRO A 509 43.28 -34.38 -31.51
CA PRO A 509 43.92 -33.28 -32.19
C PRO A 509 44.25 -32.15 -31.19
N TYR A 510 45.44 -31.58 -31.29
CA TYR A 510 45.88 -30.43 -30.50
C TYR A 510 45.47 -29.09 -31.14
N LYS A 511 45.45 -29.04 -32.48
CA LYS A 511 44.93 -27.94 -33.29
C LYS A 511 43.95 -28.48 -34.32
N THR A 512 43.18 -27.60 -34.96
CA THR A 512 42.31 -28.04 -36.07
C THR A 512 43.15 -28.64 -37.21
N ASN A 513 42.67 -29.74 -37.81
CA ASN A 513 43.29 -30.32 -38.99
C ASN A 513 42.97 -29.55 -40.29
N ASP A 514 42.14 -28.51 -40.23
CA ASP A 514 41.75 -27.71 -41.40
C ASP A 514 42.94 -26.98 -42.05
N THR A 515 44.01 -26.73 -41.29
CA THR A 515 45.20 -25.99 -41.75
C THR A 515 46.43 -26.89 -41.83
N PRO A 516 47.33 -26.71 -42.81
CA PRO A 516 48.61 -27.43 -42.87
C PRO A 516 49.43 -27.30 -41.58
N GLU A 517 49.41 -26.13 -40.95
CA GLU A 517 50.09 -25.84 -39.69
C GLU A 517 49.46 -26.60 -38.52
N GLY A 518 48.13 -26.71 -38.51
CA GLY A 518 47.39 -27.48 -37.52
C GLY A 518 47.64 -28.98 -37.64
N ARG A 519 47.65 -29.52 -38.87
CA ARG A 519 48.05 -30.92 -39.14
C ARG A 519 49.49 -31.20 -38.71
N ALA A 520 50.42 -30.30 -39.01
CA ALA A 520 51.80 -30.42 -38.54
C ALA A 520 51.90 -30.45 -37.01
N ALA A 521 51.15 -29.61 -36.31
CA ALA A 521 51.10 -29.62 -34.85
C ALA A 521 50.45 -30.89 -34.27
N ASN A 522 49.57 -31.55 -35.02
CA ASN A 522 48.92 -32.79 -34.59
C ASN A 522 49.81 -34.03 -34.74
N ARG A 523 50.74 -34.03 -35.70
CA ARG A 523 51.81 -35.03 -35.82
C ARG A 523 52.88 -34.81 -34.73
N ARG A 524 52.63 -35.33 -33.54
CA ARG A 524 53.51 -35.12 -32.36
C ARG A 524 53.66 -36.37 -31.50
N VAL A 525 54.73 -36.40 -30.72
CA VAL A 525 54.90 -37.33 -29.60
C VAL A 525 54.98 -36.52 -28.31
N GLU A 526 54.10 -36.81 -27.36
CA GLU A 526 54.09 -36.17 -26.06
C GLU A 526 54.71 -37.09 -25.02
N ILE A 527 55.57 -36.53 -24.17
CA ILE A 527 56.17 -37.22 -23.04
C ILE A 527 55.68 -36.53 -21.77
N SER A 528 54.88 -37.22 -20.97
CA SER A 528 54.35 -36.70 -19.71
C SER A 528 54.96 -37.44 -18.54
N LEU A 529 55.40 -36.69 -17.54
CA LEU A 529 55.87 -37.26 -16.27
C LEU A 529 54.72 -37.22 -15.27
N VAL A 530 54.34 -38.38 -14.75
CA VAL A 530 53.29 -38.53 -13.73
C VAL A 530 53.92 -39.02 -12.42
N PRO A 531 53.70 -38.34 -11.28
CA PRO A 531 54.25 -38.78 -10.01
C PRO A 531 53.52 -40.07 -9.56
N GLN A 532 54.22 -41.19 -9.55
CA GLN A 532 53.69 -42.48 -9.09
C GLN A 532 54.79 -43.22 -8.34
N ALA A 533 54.61 -43.37 -7.02
CA ALA A 533 55.67 -43.73 -6.07
C ALA A 533 56.37 -45.08 -6.33
N ASP A 534 55.85 -45.94 -7.22
CA ASP A 534 56.36 -47.28 -7.48
C ASP A 534 56.62 -47.59 -8.98
N ALA A 535 56.49 -46.62 -9.88
CA ALA A 535 56.49 -46.89 -11.33
C ALA A 535 57.80 -47.47 -11.90
N CYS A 536 58.95 -47.13 -11.31
CA CYS A 536 60.27 -47.58 -11.80
C CYS A 536 60.84 -48.80 -11.07
N ARG A 537 60.08 -49.47 -10.19
CA ARG A 537 60.59 -50.65 -9.48
C ARG A 537 60.70 -51.83 -10.45
N VAL A 538 61.88 -52.43 -10.51
CA VAL A 538 62.09 -53.70 -11.22
C VAL A 538 61.29 -54.76 -10.46
N SER A 539 60.35 -55.42 -11.14
CA SER A 539 59.54 -56.49 -10.54
C SER A 539 60.45 -57.68 -10.24
N GLY A 540 60.93 -57.78 -8.99
CA GLY A 540 61.91 -58.80 -8.63
C GLY A 540 62.60 -58.69 -7.28
N MET A 541 62.05 -58.01 -6.27
CA MET A 541 62.43 -58.25 -4.87
C MET A 541 61.19 -58.09 -3.97
N LYS A 542 60.79 -59.21 -3.38
CA LYS A 542 59.69 -59.32 -2.42
C LYS A 542 60.26 -58.99 -1.04
N GLU A 543 59.91 -57.85 -0.48
CA GLU A 543 60.15 -57.56 0.95
C GLU A 543 58.93 -57.93 1.81
N PRO A 544 59.16 -58.34 3.07
CA PRO A 544 58.25 -59.20 3.81
C PRO A 544 57.14 -58.42 4.53
N SER A 545 55.96 -59.04 4.60
CA SER A 545 54.82 -58.59 5.38
C SER A 545 55.16 -58.51 6.89
N PRO A 546 54.80 -57.43 7.60
CA PRO A 546 54.79 -57.44 9.06
C PRO A 546 53.49 -58.07 9.55
N GLN A 547 53.57 -59.33 9.97
CA GLN A 547 52.61 -59.95 10.89
C GLN A 547 53.12 -59.77 12.33
N GLY A 548 52.20 -59.41 13.24
CA GLY A 548 52.34 -59.70 14.67
C GLY A 548 52.25 -58.49 15.59
N GLY A 549 51.15 -58.41 16.35
CA GLY A 549 50.99 -57.42 17.42
C GLY A 549 49.60 -57.42 18.05
N ASP A 550 49.13 -58.57 18.52
CA ASP A 550 48.05 -58.67 19.51
C ASP A 550 48.58 -58.22 20.88
N ALA A 551 47.89 -57.32 21.59
CA ALA A 551 47.92 -57.24 23.06
C ALA A 551 46.84 -56.28 23.62
N LEU A 552 45.84 -56.91 24.21
CA LEU A 552 45.03 -56.50 25.37
C LEU A 552 45.66 -55.42 26.27
N THR A 553 44.86 -54.42 26.70
CA THR A 553 44.64 -54.08 28.13
C THR A 553 43.51 -53.06 28.33
N LYS A 554 42.52 -53.51 29.13
CA LYS A 554 41.61 -52.83 30.07
C LYS A 554 41.20 -51.37 29.90
#